data_AF-A0A847IE58-F1
#
_entry.id   AF-A0A847IE58-F1
#
_cell.length_a   1.000
_cell.length_b   1.000
_cell.length_c   1.000
_cell.angle_alpha   90.00
_cell.angle_beta   90.00
_cell.angle_gamma   90.00
#
_symmetry.space_group_name_H-M   'P 1'
#
loop_
_entity.id
_entity.type
_entity.pdbx_description
1 polymer ?
#
loop_
_entity_poly.entity_id
_entity_poly.type
_entity_poly.pdbx_seq_one_letter_code
_entity_poly.pdbx_strand_id
1 'polypeptide(L)'
;MQDMANADCIVLMGGNMAEAHPVGFQWVAEAKARGARVIHVDPRFTRTSAVVDKHIAIRAGSDIVLLGGLINYVINNDRYFREYVVAYTNAATLISDEFRDPDDLDGLFSGFDDSTGTYDQSTWQYAEDENGPLRDETLQDPRTVFQVLKRHYARYT
;
A
#
# COMPACT_ATOMS: atom_id res chain seq x y z
N MET A 1 -15.47 13.32 -7.06
CA MET A 1 -14.79 14.19 -6.08
C MET A 1 -15.68 14.61 -4.92
N GLN A 2 -17.00 14.78 -5.09
CA GLN A 2 -17.90 15.14 -3.99
C GLN A 2 -17.78 14.21 -2.78
N ASP A 3 -17.56 12.91 -3.02
CA ASP A 3 -17.39 11.91 -1.97
C ASP A 3 -16.20 12.15 -1.04
N MET A 4 -15.20 12.97 -1.40
CA MET A 4 -14.10 13.33 -0.48
C MET A 4 -14.62 14.07 0.76
N ALA A 5 -15.74 14.78 0.65
CA ALA A 5 -16.41 15.41 1.79
C ALA A 5 -16.83 14.40 2.86
N ASN A 6 -16.96 13.11 2.49
CA ASN A 6 -17.34 12.03 3.38
C ASN A 6 -16.17 11.39 4.15
N ALA A 7 -14.92 11.73 3.84
CA ALA A 7 -13.75 11.14 4.49
C ALA A 7 -13.55 11.65 5.93
N ASP A 8 -13.09 10.77 6.83
CA ASP A 8 -12.60 11.15 8.17
C ASP A 8 -11.10 11.47 8.19
N CYS A 9 -10.36 10.98 7.18
CA CYS A 9 -8.95 11.26 6.97
C CYS A 9 -8.68 11.37 5.47
N ILE A 10 -7.94 12.40 5.07
CA ILE A 10 -7.52 12.63 3.69
C ILE A 10 -6.00 12.72 3.66
N VAL A 11 -5.36 11.85 2.88
CA VAL A 11 -3.93 11.88 2.62
C VAL A 11 -3.71 12.36 1.19
N LEU A 12 -3.13 13.55 1.05
CA LEU A 12 -2.70 14.13 -0.21
C LEU A 12 -1.21 13.83 -0.37
N MET A 13 -0.85 12.85 -1.19
CA MET A 13 0.54 12.41 -1.38
C MET A 13 0.87 12.35 -2.87
N GLY A 14 2.00 12.95 -3.26
CA GLY A 14 2.42 12.99 -4.67
C GLY A 14 1.59 13.93 -5.56
N GLY A 15 0.80 14.84 -4.98
CA GLY A 15 -0.05 15.78 -5.71
C GLY A 15 -0.34 17.06 -4.96
N ASN A 16 -0.35 18.19 -5.68
CA ASN A 16 -0.58 19.53 -5.12
C ASN A 16 -2.00 20.03 -5.45
N MET A 17 -3.01 19.46 -4.78
CA MET A 17 -4.41 19.55 -5.20
C MET A 17 -5.00 20.97 -5.14
N ALA A 18 -4.61 21.82 -4.18
CA ALA A 18 -5.09 23.20 -4.12
C ALA A 18 -4.63 24.05 -5.32
N GLU A 19 -3.60 23.62 -6.04
CA GLU A 19 -3.09 24.30 -7.24
C GLU A 19 -3.50 23.58 -8.53
N ALA A 20 -3.41 22.25 -8.55
CA ALA A 20 -3.69 21.44 -9.74
C ALA A 20 -5.18 21.12 -9.93
N HIS A 21 -5.95 21.07 -8.86
CA HIS A 21 -7.39 20.76 -8.87
C HIS A 21 -8.18 21.67 -7.90
N PRO A 22 -8.07 23.01 -8.01
CA PRO A 22 -8.58 23.94 -7.01
C PRO A 22 -10.09 23.82 -6.79
N VAL A 23 -10.88 23.57 -7.84
CA VAL A 23 -12.33 23.34 -7.73
C VAL A 23 -12.62 22.02 -7.00
N GLY A 24 -11.81 20.99 -7.19
CA GLY A 24 -11.95 19.72 -6.45
C GLY A 24 -11.59 19.86 -4.97
N PHE A 25 -10.64 20.75 -4.66
CA PHE A 25 -10.17 20.98 -3.29
C PHE A 25 -11.25 21.50 -2.34
N GLN A 26 -12.35 22.07 -2.87
CA GLN A 26 -13.50 22.47 -2.05
C GLN A 26 -14.00 21.32 -1.17
N TRP A 27 -14.04 20.08 -1.68
CA TRP A 27 -14.53 18.93 -0.94
C TRP A 27 -13.55 18.46 0.15
N VAL A 28 -12.25 18.73 -0.02
CA VAL A 28 -11.25 18.53 1.03
C VAL A 28 -11.45 19.56 2.15
N ALA A 29 -11.75 20.80 1.80
CA ALA A 29 -12.04 21.85 2.78
C ALA A 29 -13.34 21.56 3.55
N GLU A 30 -14.38 21.05 2.88
CA GLU A 30 -15.62 20.62 3.52
C GLU A 30 -15.42 19.45 4.48
N ALA A 31 -14.68 18.40 4.06
CA ALA A 31 -14.32 17.29 4.94
C ALA A 31 -13.59 17.79 6.19
N LYS A 32 -12.59 18.67 6.01
CA LYS A 32 -11.84 19.28 7.10
C LYS A 32 -12.73 20.09 8.04
N ALA A 33 -13.63 20.91 7.49
CA ALA A 33 -14.58 21.70 8.29
C ALA A 33 -15.52 20.83 9.13
N ARG A 34 -15.83 19.62 8.66
CA ARG A 34 -16.59 18.60 9.40
C ARG A 34 -15.76 17.86 10.46
N GLY A 35 -14.43 18.01 10.45
CA GLY A 35 -13.51 17.41 11.42
C GLY A 35 -12.56 16.36 10.85
N ALA A 36 -12.54 16.14 9.53
CA ALA A 36 -11.60 15.22 8.92
C ALA A 36 -10.15 15.69 9.10
N ARG A 37 -9.24 14.75 9.34
CA ARG A 37 -7.80 15.04 9.38
C ARG A 37 -7.24 15.09 7.97
N VAL A 38 -6.62 16.20 7.58
CA VAL A 38 -5.98 16.34 6.27
C VAL A 38 -4.45 16.37 6.41
N ILE A 39 -3.78 15.47 5.70
CA ILE A 39 -2.32 15.30 5.70
C ILE A 39 -1.81 15.54 4.28
N HIS A 40 -0.76 16.33 4.13
CA HIS A 40 -0.07 16.53 2.86
C HIS A 40 1.36 16.02 2.95
N VAL A 41 1.70 15.07 2.08
CA VAL A 41 3.03 14.47 1.95
C VAL A 41 3.65 14.97 0.65
N ASP A 42 4.59 15.92 0.75
CA ASP A 42 5.26 16.54 -0.40
C ASP A 42 6.66 17.01 0.00
N PRO A 43 7.69 16.89 -0.87
CA PRO A 43 9.02 17.44 -0.62
C PRO A 43 9.03 18.95 -0.36
N ARG A 44 8.01 19.67 -0.80
CA ARG A 44 7.89 21.13 -0.72
C ARG A 44 6.72 21.51 0.16
N PHE A 45 6.83 22.68 0.78
CA PHE A 45 5.68 23.35 1.37
C PHE A 45 4.96 24.18 0.29
N THR A 46 3.74 23.79 -0.06
CA THR A 46 2.94 24.35 -1.15
C THR A 46 1.69 25.07 -0.66
N ARG A 47 0.86 25.63 -1.57
CA ARG A 47 -0.45 26.19 -1.19
C ARG A 47 -1.40 25.14 -0.59
N THR A 48 -1.28 23.87 -1.02
CA THR A 48 -1.98 22.76 -0.36
C THR A 48 -1.48 22.60 1.08
N SER A 49 -0.16 22.60 1.28
CA SER A 49 0.46 22.43 2.62
C SER A 49 0.02 23.50 3.61
N ALA A 50 -0.21 24.72 3.13
CA ALA A 50 -0.60 25.87 3.95
C ALA A 50 -1.98 25.73 4.61
N VAL A 51 -2.84 24.83 4.13
CA VAL A 51 -4.24 24.72 4.56
C VAL A 51 -4.63 23.34 5.12
N VAL A 52 -3.71 22.38 5.13
CA VAL A 52 -3.92 21.05 5.75
C VAL A 52 -3.53 21.05 7.23
N ASP A 53 -3.83 19.97 7.95
CA ASP A 53 -3.51 19.88 9.38
C ASP A 53 -2.08 19.41 9.66
N LYS A 54 -1.50 18.64 8.73
CA LYS A 54 -0.12 18.19 8.83
C LYS A 54 0.54 18.17 7.47
N HIS A 55 1.66 18.87 7.35
CA HIS A 55 2.62 18.63 6.28
C HIS A 55 3.68 17.63 6.77
N ILE A 56 3.99 16.65 5.92
CA ILE A 56 5.08 15.71 6.10
C ILE A 56 6.02 15.91 4.91
N ALA A 57 7.19 16.47 5.18
CA ALA A 57 8.23 16.59 4.17
C ALA A 57 8.82 15.20 3.87
N ILE A 58 8.98 14.89 2.59
CA ILE A 58 9.56 13.62 2.13
C ILE A 58 10.61 13.88 1.06
N ARG A 59 11.65 13.04 0.94
CA ARG A 59 12.59 13.12 -0.19
C ARG A 59 11.88 12.64 -1.46
N ALA A 60 12.02 13.36 -2.57
CA ALA A 60 11.51 12.90 -3.86
C ALA A 60 12.04 11.48 -4.19
N GLY A 61 11.12 10.57 -4.55
CA GLY A 61 11.46 9.17 -4.82
C GLY A 61 11.69 8.31 -3.58
N SER A 62 11.09 8.65 -2.44
CA SER A 62 11.09 7.81 -1.23
C SER A 62 9.69 7.39 -0.76
N ASP A 63 8.69 7.59 -1.62
CA ASP A 63 7.28 7.29 -1.38
C ASP A 63 7.04 5.82 -0.99
N ILE A 64 7.70 4.87 -1.67
CA ILE A 64 7.63 3.45 -1.35
C ILE A 64 8.12 3.17 0.07
N VAL A 65 9.12 3.90 0.57
CA VAL A 65 9.63 3.72 1.93
C VAL A 65 8.58 4.14 2.96
N LEU A 66 7.93 5.29 2.76
CA LEU A 66 6.86 5.75 3.64
C LEU A 66 5.66 4.80 3.62
N LEU A 67 5.21 4.39 2.44
CA LEU A 67 4.05 3.50 2.29
C LEU A 67 4.35 2.08 2.80
N GLY A 68 5.57 1.58 2.58
CA GLY A 68 6.03 0.30 3.12
C GLY A 68 6.07 0.31 4.64
N GLY A 69 6.54 1.42 5.25
CA GLY A 69 6.49 1.60 6.70
C GLY A 69 5.07 1.66 7.24
N LEU A 70 4.14 2.30 6.51
CA LEU A 70 2.71 2.31 6.87
C LEU A 70 2.10 0.90 6.83
N ILE A 71 2.40 0.11 5.78
CA ILE A 71 1.95 -1.28 5.67
C ILE A 71 2.46 -2.10 6.86
N ASN A 72 3.77 -2.01 7.15
CA ASN A 72 4.40 -2.69 8.28
C ASN A 72 3.76 -2.31 9.61
N TYR A 73 3.54 -1.01 9.85
CA TYR A 73 2.87 -0.51 11.05
C TYR A 73 1.43 -1.03 11.17
N VAL A 74 0.65 -1.00 10.09
CA VAL A 74 -0.74 -1.46 10.10
C VAL A 74 -0.84 -2.94 10.42
N ILE A 75 0.02 -3.78 9.82
CA ILE A 75 0.02 -5.22 10.06
C ILE A 75 0.49 -5.56 11.48
N ASN A 76 1.58 -4.96 11.96
CA ASN A 76 2.14 -5.31 13.28
C ASN A 76 1.33 -4.77 14.47
N ASN A 77 0.40 -3.85 14.23
CA ASN A 77 -0.46 -3.27 15.25
C ASN A 77 -1.93 -3.67 15.09
N ASP A 78 -2.21 -4.70 14.26
CA ASP A 78 -3.57 -5.20 13.99
C ASP A 78 -4.56 -4.08 13.60
N ARG A 79 -4.10 -3.10 12.80
CA ARG A 79 -4.88 -1.92 12.37
C ARG A 79 -5.54 -2.10 11.00
N TYR A 80 -5.76 -3.32 10.57
CA TYR A 80 -6.46 -3.64 9.33
C TYR A 80 -7.83 -4.24 9.63
N PHE A 81 -8.80 -4.01 8.73
CA PHE A 81 -10.13 -4.60 8.85
C PHE A 81 -10.09 -6.06 8.40
N ARG A 82 -9.85 -6.99 9.33
CA ARG A 82 -9.60 -8.41 9.04
C ARG A 82 -10.71 -9.05 8.19
N GLU A 83 -11.97 -8.84 8.54
CA GLU A 83 -13.11 -9.42 7.83
C GLU A 83 -13.14 -8.98 6.37
N TYR A 84 -12.89 -7.68 6.12
CA TYR A 84 -12.78 -7.15 4.77
C TYR A 84 -11.57 -7.72 4.04
N VAL A 85 -10.41 -7.77 4.69
CA VAL A 85 -9.16 -8.28 4.10
C VAL A 85 -9.32 -9.74 3.68
N VAL A 86 -9.88 -10.60 4.53
CA VAL A 86 -10.06 -12.03 4.22
C VAL A 86 -11.09 -12.24 3.10
N ALA A 87 -12.22 -11.53 3.16
CA ALA A 87 -13.35 -11.77 2.25
C ALA A 87 -13.17 -11.12 0.86
N TYR A 88 -12.54 -9.95 0.80
CA TYR A 88 -12.58 -9.10 -0.41
C TYR A 88 -11.21 -8.82 -1.02
N THR A 89 -10.15 -9.44 -0.50
CA THR A 89 -8.82 -9.42 -1.10
C THR A 89 -8.31 -10.83 -1.33
N ASN A 90 -7.14 -10.95 -1.96
CA ASN A 90 -6.45 -12.22 -2.14
C ASN A 90 -5.61 -12.63 -0.92
N ALA A 91 -5.72 -11.94 0.23
CA ALA A 91 -4.89 -12.17 1.42
C ALA A 91 -4.82 -13.64 1.87
N ALA A 92 -5.93 -14.37 1.78
CA ALA A 92 -6.02 -15.78 2.15
C ALA A 92 -5.53 -16.75 1.07
N THR A 93 -5.32 -16.30 -0.16
CA THR A 93 -4.87 -17.17 -1.26
C THR A 93 -3.40 -17.55 -1.09
N LEU A 94 -3.06 -18.81 -1.36
CA LEU A 94 -1.70 -19.31 -1.27
C LEU A 94 -0.92 -18.99 -2.55
N ILE A 95 0.33 -18.56 -2.40
CA ILE A 95 1.29 -18.36 -3.49
C ILE A 95 2.00 -19.69 -3.78
N SER A 96 2.37 -19.91 -5.04
CA SER A 96 3.21 -21.03 -5.49
C SER A 96 4.49 -21.15 -4.65
N ASP A 97 4.93 -22.37 -4.38
CA ASP A 97 6.19 -22.64 -3.67
C ASP A 97 7.44 -22.33 -4.51
N GLU A 98 7.28 -22.11 -5.82
CA GLU A 98 8.33 -21.66 -6.72
C GLU A 98 8.64 -20.16 -6.60
N PHE A 99 7.73 -19.37 -6.03
CA PHE A 99 7.95 -17.94 -5.77
C PHE A 99 9.10 -17.75 -4.76
N ARG A 100 9.99 -16.80 -5.06
CA ARG A 100 11.03 -16.33 -4.13
C ARG A 100 10.97 -14.81 -4.03
N ASP A 101 11.09 -14.32 -2.81
CA ASP A 101 10.98 -12.90 -2.52
C ASP A 101 12.36 -12.22 -2.48
N PRO A 102 12.41 -10.87 -2.41
CA PRO A 102 13.66 -10.12 -2.39
C PRO A 102 14.53 -10.32 -1.15
N ASP A 103 14.03 -10.97 -0.09
CA ASP A 103 14.88 -11.37 1.03
C ASP A 103 15.67 -12.62 0.69
N ASP A 104 15.10 -13.53 -0.10
CA ASP A 104 15.78 -14.73 -0.59
C ASP A 104 16.83 -14.43 -1.68
N LEU A 105 16.61 -13.37 -2.47
CA LEU A 105 17.38 -13.09 -3.69
C LEU A 105 17.95 -11.65 -3.73
N ASP A 106 18.35 -11.13 -2.56
CA ASP A 106 19.11 -9.87 -2.41
C ASP A 106 18.55 -8.67 -3.20
N GLY A 107 17.25 -8.41 -3.04
CA GLY A 107 16.57 -7.29 -3.68
C GLY A 107 15.85 -7.63 -4.99
N LEU A 108 15.98 -8.86 -5.51
CA LEU A 108 15.31 -9.32 -6.73
C LEU A 108 14.20 -10.32 -6.40
N PHE A 109 13.18 -10.44 -7.25
CA PHE A 109 12.23 -11.55 -7.15
C PHE A 109 12.73 -12.77 -7.96
N SER A 110 12.06 -13.92 -7.82
CA SER A 110 12.29 -15.06 -8.73
C SER A 110 12.03 -14.64 -10.19
N GLY A 111 12.87 -15.15 -11.10
CA GLY A 111 12.73 -14.95 -12.55
C GLY A 111 13.49 -13.76 -13.15
N PHE A 112 14.35 -13.07 -12.39
CA PHE A 112 15.17 -11.99 -12.95
C PHE A 112 16.23 -12.53 -13.92
N ASP A 113 16.33 -11.89 -15.09
CA ASP A 113 17.39 -12.11 -16.07
C ASP A 113 18.32 -10.90 -16.11
N ASP A 114 19.54 -11.06 -15.58
CA ASP A 114 20.58 -10.03 -15.52
C ASP A 114 20.97 -9.48 -16.90
N SER A 115 20.84 -10.27 -17.97
CA SER A 115 21.26 -9.86 -19.31
C SER A 115 20.27 -8.90 -19.96
N THR A 116 18.99 -9.06 -19.67
CA THR A 116 17.91 -8.24 -20.24
C THR A 116 17.37 -7.22 -19.25
N GLY A 117 17.59 -7.39 -17.95
CA GLY A 117 17.00 -6.59 -16.89
C GLY A 117 15.50 -6.81 -16.75
N THR A 118 14.99 -8.00 -17.11
CA THR A 118 13.56 -8.32 -17.11
C THR A 118 13.22 -9.52 -16.22
N TYR A 119 11.94 -9.76 -15.97
CA TYR A 119 11.45 -10.86 -15.15
C TYR A 119 10.61 -11.85 -15.97
N ASP A 120 10.88 -13.15 -15.80
CA ASP A 120 9.90 -14.20 -16.03
C ASP A 120 8.99 -14.36 -14.79
N GLN A 121 7.70 -14.11 -14.98
CA GLN A 121 6.70 -14.11 -13.91
C GLN A 121 5.99 -15.47 -13.78
N SER A 122 6.51 -16.51 -14.42
CA SER A 122 5.98 -17.89 -14.36
C SER A 122 5.85 -18.42 -12.93
N THR A 123 6.73 -17.98 -12.02
CA THR A 123 6.69 -18.37 -10.59
C THR A 123 5.77 -17.49 -9.74
N TRP A 124 5.22 -16.39 -10.26
CA TRP A 124 4.40 -15.42 -9.52
C TRP A 124 2.91 -15.79 -9.58
N GLN A 125 2.61 -17.07 -9.41
CA GLN A 125 1.27 -17.63 -9.54
C GLN A 125 0.74 -18.08 -8.17
N TYR A 126 -0.58 -18.26 -8.10
CA TYR A 126 -1.17 -18.93 -6.94
C TYR A 126 -0.86 -20.43 -6.97
N ALA A 127 -0.86 -21.03 -5.78
CA ALA A 127 -0.98 -22.47 -5.67
C ALA A 127 -2.45 -22.84 -5.96
N GLU A 128 -2.69 -23.75 -6.90
CA GLU A 128 -4.03 -24.12 -7.37
C GLU A 128 -4.20 -25.64 -7.42
N ASP A 129 -5.44 -26.10 -7.27
CA ASP A 129 -5.86 -27.47 -7.55
C ASP A 129 -6.93 -27.51 -8.65
N GLU A 130 -7.59 -28.66 -8.85
CA GLU A 130 -8.66 -28.82 -9.84
C GLU A 130 -9.87 -27.88 -9.65
N ASN A 131 -10.03 -27.29 -8.46
CA ASN A 131 -11.11 -26.38 -8.08
C ASN A 131 -10.66 -24.91 -8.03
N GLY A 132 -9.39 -24.61 -8.33
CA GLY A 132 -8.83 -23.26 -8.40
C GLY A 132 -7.84 -22.93 -7.28
N PRO A 133 -7.60 -21.64 -6.98
CA PRO A 133 -6.60 -21.21 -6.00
C PRO A 133 -6.88 -21.74 -4.59
N LEU A 134 -5.86 -22.33 -3.99
CA LEU A 134 -5.86 -22.77 -2.61
C LEU A 134 -5.92 -21.55 -1.67
N ARG A 135 -6.69 -21.69 -0.58
CA ARG A 135 -6.92 -20.60 0.38
C ARG A 135 -6.81 -21.09 1.83
N ASP A 136 -6.28 -20.25 2.70
CA ASP A 136 -6.31 -20.38 4.15
C ASP A 136 -6.89 -19.11 4.79
N GLU A 137 -8.15 -19.18 5.21
CA GLU A 137 -8.88 -18.06 5.83
C GLU A 137 -8.37 -17.70 7.24
N THR A 138 -7.56 -18.57 7.86
CA THR A 138 -6.91 -18.28 9.14
C THR A 138 -5.72 -17.33 8.98
N LEU A 139 -5.22 -17.16 7.74
CA LEU A 139 -4.02 -16.40 7.38
C LEU A 139 -2.75 -16.90 8.09
N GLN A 140 -2.67 -18.18 8.45
CA GLN A 140 -1.53 -18.74 9.18
C GLN A 140 -0.54 -19.48 8.27
N ASP A 141 -0.98 -19.99 7.12
CA ASP A 141 -0.07 -20.61 6.15
C ASP A 141 0.98 -19.58 5.69
N PRO A 142 2.28 -19.89 5.79
CA PRO A 142 3.36 -18.96 5.47
C PRO A 142 3.38 -18.51 4.00
N ARG A 143 2.67 -19.22 3.11
CA ARG A 143 2.51 -18.89 1.69
C ARG A 143 1.23 -18.14 1.38
N THR A 144 0.36 -17.86 2.36
CA THR A 144 -0.73 -16.91 2.10
C THR A 144 -0.16 -15.57 1.66
N VAL A 145 -0.85 -14.88 0.73
CA VAL A 145 -0.47 -13.53 0.30
C VAL A 145 -0.27 -12.61 1.51
N PHE A 146 -1.09 -12.75 2.56
CA PHE A 146 -0.94 -11.99 3.79
C PHE A 146 0.41 -12.22 4.49
N GLN A 147 0.84 -13.47 4.67
CA GLN A 147 2.11 -13.77 5.33
C GLN A 147 3.32 -13.37 4.48
N VAL A 148 3.22 -13.51 3.15
CA VAL A 148 4.26 -13.03 2.22
C VAL A 148 4.35 -11.49 2.25
N LEU A 149 3.21 -10.78 2.25
CA LEU A 149 3.15 -9.32 2.39
C LEU A 149 3.78 -8.87 3.71
N LYS A 150 3.42 -9.53 4.82
CA LYS A 150 3.95 -9.26 6.15
C LYS A 150 5.47 -9.41 6.19
N ARG A 151 6.00 -10.51 5.64
CA ARG A 151 7.45 -10.74 5.56
C ARG A 151 8.14 -9.68 4.71
N HIS A 152 7.64 -9.42 3.49
CA HIS A 152 8.24 -8.48 2.55
C HIS A 152 8.41 -7.06 3.12
N TYR A 153 7.41 -6.56 3.84
CA TYR A 153 7.40 -5.22 4.42
C TYR A 153 8.00 -5.13 5.82
N ALA A 154 8.44 -6.23 6.44
CA ALA A 154 9.02 -6.23 7.79
C ALA A 154 10.29 -5.34 7.90
N ARG A 155 11.01 -5.14 6.80
CA ARG A 155 12.24 -4.32 6.72
C ARG A 155 11.99 -2.80 6.79
N TYR A 156 10.75 -2.36 6.66
CA TYR A 156 10.39 -0.94 6.64
C TYR A 156 10.01 -0.48 8.06
N THR A 157 11.02 -0.22 8.89
CA THR A 157 10.88 0.16 10.32
C THR A 157 10.90 1.66 10.57
#